data_AF-A0A7K3MTG8-F1
#
_entry.id   AF-A0A7K3MTG8-F1
#
_cell.length_a   1.000
_cell.length_b   1.000
_cell.length_c   1.000
_cell.angle_alpha   90.00
_cell.angle_beta   90.00
_cell.angle_gamma   90.00
#
_symmetry.space_group_name_H-M   'P 1'
#
loop_
_entity.id
_entity.type
_entity.pdbx_description
1 polymer ?
#
loop_
_entity_poly.entity_id
_entity_poly.type
_entity_poly.pdbx_seq_one_letter_code
_entity_poly.pdbx_strand_id
1 'polypeptide(L)'
;MINHKTWHEKHVAALSFGSRVADNVAKGMGSWKFIIIQTILVVLWMGLNVVGFMYHWDIYPFILLNLLFSTQAAYAAPIIMMSQNRQNERDRIQAQADYQTNIDAKQEIETLTLILNKLDVEKLDKIISMLEEMKK
;
A
#
# COMPACT_ATOMS: atom_id res chain seq x y z
N MET A 1 17.94 -28.36 -3.98
CA MET A 1 16.82 -27.42 -4.22
C MET A 1 17.35 -26.02 -3.92
N ILE A 2 17.53 -25.20 -4.95
CA ILE A 2 18.07 -23.84 -4.81
C ILE A 2 16.97 -22.97 -4.19
N ASN A 3 17.19 -22.54 -2.94
CA ASN A 3 16.27 -21.66 -2.22
C ASN A 3 16.34 -20.27 -2.86
N HIS A 4 15.51 -20.02 -3.87
CA HIS A 4 15.33 -18.68 -4.44
C HIS A 4 14.63 -17.80 -3.41
N LYS A 5 15.43 -17.21 -2.51
CA LYS A 5 14.95 -16.13 -1.65
C LYS A 5 14.37 -15.04 -2.54
N THR A 6 13.07 -14.83 -2.45
CA THR A 6 12.36 -13.81 -3.21
C THR A 6 12.90 -12.42 -2.83
N TRP A 7 12.80 -11.45 -3.74
CA TRP A 7 13.29 -10.09 -3.50
C TRP A 7 12.67 -9.45 -2.24
N HIS A 8 11.44 -9.85 -1.90
CA HIS A 8 10.74 -9.50 -0.66
C HIS A 8 11.47 -9.96 0.60
N GLU A 9 12.02 -11.18 0.64
CA GLU A 9 12.74 -11.71 1.81
C GLU A 9 14.07 -10.98 2.05
N LYS A 10 14.77 -10.60 0.98
CA LYS A 10 16.02 -9.82 1.09
C LYS A 10 15.77 -8.41 1.62
N HIS A 11 14.66 -7.76 1.22
CA HIS A 11 14.29 -6.43 1.73
C HIS A 11 13.88 -6.47 3.21
N VAL A 12 13.11 -7.49 3.62
CA VAL A 12 12.68 -7.64 5.03
C VAL A 12 13.85 -8.02 5.95
N ALA A 13 14.86 -8.74 5.44
CA ALA A 13 16.05 -9.11 6.21
C ALA A 13 17.07 -7.97 6.37
N ALA A 14 17.04 -6.95 5.49
CA ALA A 14 17.89 -5.76 5.59
C ALA A 14 17.27 -4.63 6.44
N LEU A 15 16.03 -4.80 6.93
CA LEU A 15 15.43 -3.83 7.85
C LEU A 15 16.14 -3.89 9.21
N SER A 16 16.80 -2.79 9.58
CA SER A 16 17.23 -2.52 10.95
C SER A 16 16.07 -2.74 11.94
N PHE A 17 16.39 -3.16 13.16
CA PHE A 17 15.41 -3.35 14.24
C PHE A 17 14.49 -2.12 14.40
N GLY A 18 15.06 -0.92 14.27
CA GLY A 18 14.29 0.33 14.31
C GLY A 18 13.25 0.46 13.19
N SER A 19 13.56 -0.01 11.99
CA SER A 19 12.63 0.02 10.85
C SER A 19 11.44 -0.93 11.03
N ARG A 20 11.67 -2.09 11.66
CA ARG A 20 10.59 -3.05 11.99
C ARG A 20 9.65 -2.49 13.06
N VAL A 21 10.20 -1.85 14.09
CA VAL A 21 9.41 -1.20 15.14
C VAL A 21 8.61 -0.03 14.54
N ALA A 22 9.24 0.81 13.73
CA ALA A 22 8.59 1.94 13.06
C ALA A 22 7.39 1.50 12.20
N ASP A 23 7.50 0.38 11.47
CA ASP A 23 6.39 -0.13 10.67
C ASP A 23 5.23 -0.67 11.48
N ASN A 24 5.54 -1.40 12.56
CA ASN A 24 4.50 -1.92 13.44
C ASN A 24 3.79 -0.78 14.16
N VAL A 25 4.54 0.25 14.58
CA VAL A 25 3.97 1.47 15.18
C VAL A 25 3.13 2.24 14.16
N ALA A 26 3.60 2.43 12.93
CA ALA A 26 2.83 3.10 11.87
C ALA A 26 1.53 2.34 11.52
N LYS A 27 1.59 1.01 11.39
CA LYS A 27 0.41 0.16 11.21
C LYS A 27 -0.55 0.21 12.41
N GLY A 28 0.00 0.28 13.62
CA GLY A 28 -0.78 0.37 14.86
C GLY A 28 -1.47 1.72 15.04
N MET A 29 -0.77 2.82 14.78
CA MET A 29 -1.29 4.19 14.88
C MET A 29 -2.44 4.46 13.90
N GLY A 30 -2.47 3.78 12.75
CA GLY A 30 -3.57 3.86 11.79
C GLY A 30 -4.78 2.96 12.12
N SER A 31 -4.76 2.18 13.19
CA SER A 31 -5.84 1.25 13.52
C SER A 31 -6.93 1.92 14.36
N TRP A 32 -8.19 1.69 13.99
CA TRP A 32 -9.36 2.11 14.77
C TRP A 32 -9.32 1.64 16.24
N LYS A 33 -8.72 0.47 16.50
CA LYS A 33 -8.57 -0.05 17.87
C LYS A 33 -7.63 0.81 18.73
N PHE A 34 -6.57 1.37 18.14
CA PHE A 34 -5.61 2.22 18.85
C PHE A 34 -6.27 3.54 19.27
N ILE A 35 -7.03 4.16 18.36
CA ILE A 35 -7.76 5.40 18.63
C ILE A 35 -8.72 5.22 19.81
N ILE A 36 -9.52 4.15 19.82
CA ILE A 36 -10.49 3.86 20.89
C ILE A 36 -9.79 3.70 22.24
N ILE A 37 -8.71 2.91 22.32
CA ILE A 37 -7.96 2.69 23.56
C ILE A 37 -7.34 4.00 24.05
N GLN A 38 -6.73 4.79 23.15
CA GLN A 38 -6.14 6.09 23.47
C GLN A 38 -7.19 7.06 24.03
N THR A 39 -8.37 7.16 23.39
CA THR A 39 -9.46 8.02 23.86
C THR A 39 -9.96 7.60 25.24
N ILE A 40 -10.13 6.30 25.49
CA ILE A 40 -10.56 5.80 26.81
C ILE A 40 -9.51 6.15 27.88
N LEU A 41 -8.22 5.96 27.60
CA LEU A 41 -7.14 6.33 28.51
C LEU A 41 -7.15 7.82 28.86
N VAL A 42 -7.33 8.69 27.85
CA VAL A 42 -7.41 10.14 28.05
C VAL A 42 -8.60 10.51 28.92
N VAL A 43 -9.78 9.99 28.61
CA VAL A 43 -11.02 10.27 29.36
C VAL A 43 -10.90 9.78 30.81
N LEU A 44 -10.30 8.59 31.01
CA LEU A 44 -10.07 8.04 32.34
C LEU A 44 -9.05 8.89 33.12
N TRP A 45 -7.97 9.33 32.47
CA TRP A 45 -6.97 10.23 33.07
C TRP A 45 -7.57 11.58 33.49
N MET A 46 -8.37 12.18 32.61
CA MET A 46 -9.11 13.42 32.91
C MET A 46 -10.08 13.19 34.07
N GLY A 47 -10.84 12.10 34.07
CA GLY A 47 -11.78 11.75 35.12
C GLY A 47 -11.11 11.56 36.49
N LEU A 48 -9.98 10.83 36.55
CA LEU A 48 -9.20 10.65 37.79
C LEU A 48 -8.64 11.98 38.32
N ASN A 49 -8.18 12.88 37.44
CA ASN A 49 -7.68 14.20 37.83
C ASN A 49 -8.81 15.11 38.36
N VAL A 50 -10.00 15.07 37.76
CA VAL A 50 -11.16 15.88 38.17
C VAL A 50 -11.79 15.38 39.48
N VAL A 51 -11.81 14.06 39.72
CA VAL A 51 -12.38 13.47 40.95
C VAL A 51 -11.48 13.69 42.18
N GLY A 52 -10.28 14.25 42.00
CA GLY A 52 -9.45 14.74 43.11
C GLY A 52 -8.85 13.64 43.99
N PHE A 53 -8.67 12.43 43.44
CA PHE A 53 -8.29 11.25 44.23
C PHE A 53 -6.87 11.36 44.86
N MET A 54 -5.97 12.11 44.25
CA MET A 54 -4.69 12.51 44.84
C MET A 54 -4.27 13.83 44.23
N TYR A 55 -4.18 14.90 45.03
CA TYR A 55 -3.47 16.17 44.76
C TYR A 55 -3.49 16.65 43.29
N HIS A 56 -4.34 17.63 42.94
CA HIS A 56 -4.40 18.35 41.65
C HIS A 56 -3.07 18.40 40.86
N TRP A 57 -2.73 17.31 40.18
CA TRP A 57 -1.40 17.11 39.59
C TRP A 57 -1.34 17.77 38.21
N ASP A 58 -2.51 17.90 37.57
CA ASP A 58 -2.72 18.62 36.31
C ASP A 58 -3.98 19.49 36.42
N ILE A 59 -3.82 20.71 36.95
CA ILE A 59 -4.89 21.71 37.08
C ILE A 59 -5.34 22.12 35.67
N TYR A 60 -6.65 22.37 35.49
CA TYR A 60 -7.22 22.90 34.24
C TYR A 60 -6.37 24.09 33.75
N PRO A 61 -5.73 24.03 32.56
CA PRO A 61 -6.15 23.36 31.33
C PRO A 61 -5.37 22.08 30.92
N PHE A 62 -4.90 21.25 31.86
CA PHE A 62 -4.16 20.00 31.59
C PHE A 62 -2.86 20.18 30.80
N ILE A 63 -1.93 20.98 31.33
CA ILE A 63 -0.67 21.35 30.65
C ILE A 63 0.24 20.14 30.40
N LEU A 64 0.25 19.16 31.31
CA LEU A 64 1.10 17.97 31.17
C LEU A 64 0.56 17.05 30.08
N LEU A 65 -0.76 16.86 30.03
CA LEU A 65 -1.41 16.10 28.97
C LEU A 65 -1.17 16.76 27.60
N ASN A 66 -1.30 18.07 27.51
CA ASN A 66 -1.02 18.82 26.29
C ASN A 66 0.43 18.65 25.81
N LEU A 67 1.40 18.73 26.73
CA LEU A 67 2.82 18.54 26.44
C LEU A 67 3.12 17.12 25.95
N LEU A 68 2.51 16.12 26.59
CA LEU A 68 2.67 14.71 26.22
C LEU A 68 2.14 14.45 24.80
N PHE A 69 0.94 14.95 24.47
CA PHE A 69 0.37 14.82 23.13
C PHE A 69 1.20 15.55 22.07
N SER A 70 1.69 16.75 22.38
CA SER A 70 2.55 17.52 21.47
C SER A 70 3.84 16.76 21.15
N THR A 71 4.47 16.19 22.17
CA THR A 71 5.67 15.36 22.01
C THR A 71 5.35 14.06 21.27
N GLN A 72 4.24 13.40 21.60
CA GLN A 72 3.78 12.19 20.91
C GLN A 72 3.60 12.44 19.41
N ALA A 73 2.95 13.54 19.02
CA ALA A 73 2.77 13.93 17.63
C ALA A 73 4.12 14.22 16.93
N ALA A 74 5.04 14.90 17.62
CA ALA A 74 6.38 15.21 17.10
C ALA A 74 7.20 13.94 16.78
N TYR A 75 7.09 12.88 17.59
CA TYR A 75 7.73 11.59 17.30
C TYR A 75 6.96 10.74 16.30
N ALA A 76 5.62 10.84 16.27
CA ALA A 76 4.78 10.09 15.34
C ALA A 76 5.02 10.52 13.89
N ALA A 77 5.08 11.83 13.62
CA ALA A 77 5.22 12.39 12.28
C ALA A 77 6.42 11.81 11.48
N PRO A 78 7.67 11.79 11.99
CA PRO A 78 8.80 11.24 11.26
C PRO A 78 8.69 9.71 11.09
N ILE A 79 8.16 8.99 12.07
CA ILE A 79 7.97 7.53 11.97
C ILE A 79 6.96 7.21 10.85
N ILE A 80 5.85 7.93 10.82
CA ILE A 80 4.84 7.80 9.77
C ILE A 80 5.45 8.16 8.42
N MET A 81 6.20 9.27 8.33
CA MET A 81 6.86 9.70 7.09
C MET A 81 7.88 8.68 6.58
N MET A 82 8.67 8.05 7.46
CA MET A 82 9.60 6.98 7.09
C MET A 82 8.86 5.75 6.57
N SER A 83 7.77 5.34 7.23
CA SER A 83 6.95 4.22 6.77
C SER A 83 6.30 4.53 5.42
N GLN A 84 5.79 5.75 5.23
CA GLN A 84 5.18 6.22 4.00
C GLN A 84 6.19 6.29 2.85
N ASN A 85 7.39 6.84 3.05
CA ASN A 85 8.42 6.90 2.02
C ASN A 85 8.76 5.50 1.51
N ARG A 86 8.81 4.52 2.41
CA ARG A 86 9.08 3.13 2.04
C ARG A 86 7.90 2.42 1.39
N GLN A 87 6.66 2.79 1.70
CA GLN A 87 5.48 2.31 0.96
C GLN A 87 5.49 2.89 -0.46
N ASN A 88 5.68 4.21 -0.60
CA ASN A 88 5.73 4.90 -1.89
C ASN A 88 6.82 4.32 -2.82
N GLU A 89 7.99 3.95 -2.28
CA GLU A 89 9.04 3.31 -3.07
C GLU A 89 8.62 1.94 -3.61
N ARG A 90 7.93 1.12 -2.80
CA ARG A 90 7.37 -0.16 -3.25
C ARG A 90 6.30 0.05 -4.31
N ASP A 91 5.38 0.97 -4.06
CA ASP A 91 4.29 1.30 -4.97
C ASP A 91 4.83 1.81 -6.31
N ARG A 92 5.91 2.60 -6.30
CA ARG A 92 6.58 3.06 -7.52
C ARG A 92 7.19 1.92 -8.33
N ILE A 93 7.86 0.98 -7.67
CA ILE A 93 8.45 -0.20 -8.34
C ILE A 93 7.35 -1.07 -8.94
N GLN A 94 6.27 -1.30 -8.18
CA GLN A 94 5.11 -2.06 -8.65
C GLN A 94 4.47 -1.38 -9.86
N ALA A 95 4.23 -0.07 -9.79
CA ALA A 95 3.66 0.69 -10.89
C ALA A 95 4.54 0.65 -12.16
N GLN A 96 5.87 0.66 -12.01
CA GLN A 96 6.77 0.53 -13.14
C GLN A 96 6.72 -0.87 -13.78
N ALA A 97 6.62 -1.93 -12.97
CA ALA A 97 6.46 -3.29 -13.46
C ALA A 97 5.11 -3.45 -14.19
N ASP A 98 4.02 -2.99 -13.58
CA ASP A 98 2.68 -3.02 -14.17
C ASP A 98 2.64 -2.22 -15.48
N TYR A 99 3.34 -1.07 -15.54
CA TYR A 99 3.47 -0.29 -16.76
C TYR A 99 4.16 -1.08 -17.87
N GLN A 100 5.26 -1.77 -17.59
CA GLN A 100 5.97 -2.58 -18.59
C GLN A 100 5.07 -3.72 -19.09
N THR A 101 4.41 -4.45 -18.18
CA THR A 101 3.48 -5.52 -18.56
C THR A 101 2.33 -4.99 -19.42
N ASN A 102 1.82 -3.79 -19.16
CA ASN A 102 0.79 -3.18 -20.00
C ASN A 102 1.30 -2.84 -21.41
N ILE A 103 2.55 -2.40 -21.55
CA ILE A 103 3.17 -2.16 -22.87
C ILE A 103 3.31 -3.47 -23.64
N ASP A 104 3.80 -4.52 -22.99
CA ASP A 104 3.98 -5.83 -23.61
C ASP A 104 2.63 -6.44 -24.02
N ALA A 105 1.63 -6.38 -23.13
CA ALA A 105 0.27 -6.81 -23.43
C ALA A 105 -0.37 -6.04 -24.60
N LYS A 106 -0.10 -4.73 -24.70
CA LYS A 106 -0.57 -3.92 -25.84
C LYS A 106 0.04 -4.42 -27.15
N GLN A 107 1.34 -4.72 -27.18
CA GLN A 107 2.01 -5.26 -28.37
C GLN A 107 1.48 -6.63 -28.77
N GLU A 108 1.20 -7.50 -27.79
CA GLU A 108 0.58 -8.80 -28.03
C GLU A 108 -0.82 -8.65 -28.65
N ILE A 109 -1.65 -7.74 -28.11
CA ILE A 109 -2.99 -7.45 -28.65
C ILE A 109 -2.92 -6.91 -30.08
N GLU A 110 -2.01 -5.98 -30.37
CA GLU A 110 -1.80 -5.46 -31.73
C GLU A 110 -1.39 -6.59 -32.69
N THR A 111 -0.48 -7.47 -32.26
CA THR A 111 -0.04 -8.63 -33.04
C THR A 111 -1.19 -9.60 -33.32
N LEU A 112 -1.98 -9.94 -32.29
CA LEU A 112 -3.16 -10.80 -32.44
C LEU A 112 -4.18 -10.19 -33.39
N THR A 113 -4.40 -8.87 -33.32
CA THR A 113 -5.31 -8.15 -34.21
C THR A 113 -4.85 -8.22 -35.67
N LEU A 114 -3.54 -8.09 -35.93
CA LEU A 114 -2.98 -8.25 -37.28
C LEU A 114 -3.15 -9.67 -37.81
N ILE A 115 -2.92 -10.69 -36.96
CA ILE A 115 -3.10 -12.09 -37.34
C ILE A 115 -4.56 -12.38 -37.67
N LEU A 116 -5.50 -11.91 -36.84
CA LEU A 116 -6.94 -12.08 -37.06
C LEU A 116 -7.39 -11.45 -38.38
N ASN A 117 -7.03 -10.19 -38.63
CA ASN A 117 -7.37 -9.51 -39.89
C ASN A 117 -6.82 -10.25 -41.12
N LYS A 118 -5.59 -10.78 -41.04
CA LYS A 118 -5.03 -11.59 -42.15
C LYS A 118 -5.82 -12.87 -42.36
N LEU A 119 -6.19 -13.56 -41.28
CA LEU A 119 -6.96 -14.80 -41.34
C LEU A 119 -8.34 -14.56 -41.96
N ASP A 120 -9.00 -13.45 -41.61
CA ASP A 120 -10.31 -13.09 -42.14
C ASP A 120 -10.24 -12.85 -43.67
N VAL A 121 -9.22 -12.13 -44.15
CA VAL A 121 -9.00 -11.92 -45.59
C VAL A 121 -8.74 -13.24 -46.32
N GLU A 122 -7.85 -14.09 -45.80
CA GLU A 122 -7.56 -15.40 -46.42
C GLU A 122 -8.80 -16.32 -46.49
N LYS A 123 -9.65 -16.29 -45.46
CA LYS A 123 -10.89 -17.07 -45.43
C LYS A 123 -11.91 -16.53 -46.43
N LEU A 124 -12.03 -15.22 -46.56
CA LEU A 124 -12.91 -14.58 -47.55
C LEU A 124 -12.50 -14.95 -48.98
N ASP A 125 -11.22 -14.86 -49.31
CA ASP A 125 -10.71 -15.23 -50.64
C ASP A 125 -10.98 -16.70 -50.97
N LYS A 126 -10.78 -17.61 -49.99
CA LYS A 126 -11.13 -19.03 -50.16
C LYS A 126 -12.62 -19.25 -50.40
N ILE A 127 -13.49 -18.55 -49.69
CA ILE A 127 -14.94 -18.67 -49.87
C ILE A 127 -15.34 -18.20 -51.28
N ILE A 128 -14.80 -17.07 -51.75
CA ILE A 128 -15.06 -16.56 -53.10
C ILE A 128 -14.62 -17.56 -54.17
N SER A 129 -13.41 -18.11 -54.02
CA SER A 129 -12.87 -19.15 -54.90
C SER A 129 -13.78 -20.38 -54.96
N MET A 130 -14.23 -20.89 -53.81
CA MET A 130 -15.14 -22.05 -53.76
C MET A 130 -16.50 -21.74 -54.42
N LEU A 131 -17.01 -20.53 -54.26
CA LEU A 131 -18.27 -20.11 -54.89
C LEU A 131 -18.15 -19.98 -56.41
N GLU A 132 -17.01 -19.49 -56.93
CA GLU A 132 -16.77 -19.43 -58.39
C GLU A 132 -16.64 -20.82 -59.01
N GLU A 133 -15.96 -21.75 -58.34
CA GLU A 133 -15.84 -23.14 -58.81
C GLU A 133 -17.19 -23.86 -58.86
N MET A 134 -18.08 -23.64 -57.88
CA MET A 134 -19.43 -24.22 -57.88
C MET A 134 -20.36 -23.63 -58.95
N LYS A 135 -20.03 -22.44 -59.49
CA LYS A 135 -20.84 -21.76 -60.51
C LYS A 135 -20.46 -22.18 -61.94
N LYS A 136 -19.32 -22.86 -62.13
CA LYS A 136 -18.91 -23.48 -63.40
C LYS A 136 -19.53 -24.86 -63.56
#